data_AF-A0A7V5PBQ2-F1
#
_entry.id   AF-A0A7V5PBQ2-F1
#
_cell.length_a   1.000
_cell.length_b   1.000
_cell.length_c   1.000
_cell.angle_alpha   90.00
_cell.angle_beta   90.00
_cell.angle_gamma   90.00
#
_symmetry.space_group_name_H-M   'P 1'
#
loop_
_entity.id
_entity.type
_entity.pdbx_description
1 polymer ?
#
loop_
_entity_poly.entity_id
_entity_poly.type
_entity_poly.pdbx_seq_one_letter_code
_entity_poly.pdbx_strand_id
1 'polypeptide(L)'
;MRECSVKPVVRQLMLLLCLLPFVIFFSRCAKVVAPTGGDKDTIPPVVTSCLPPNYSTEFGSQVIDIGFDEFIQLRDVNQKLIVSPPMKQKPDVQIRGKGIRIRINDELLPNSTYTLNFNDAIVDNNEGNPLEGFEYVFSTGRELDSLQIRGTMVNALTLQPEEGAYAMLYENLHDSAPYLQAPYYVGKTSKDGEFTISHIRTDTFRLFALKDMNMNYLFDQANEAIGFLDSLIILPVEGDIRPDTLASDTGTVAGAGIRVPSFRLKMFTEERETGQYISSSSRSTRNRLMIVFGTPLDSLPRWGGISEHGSSGDFVTEVNPRKDTLVLWIRDSLLMNKENIDLSLSYLSKDSSGTNLWVTDTLSFRYTSSRRARRDDLPEEGTGLPAFALTPVTRNKSQLDLNRPVVLEGNFPVTATDTSRISLKMDIDSIQHNVPYSLTRDSLRPRRFLVTAAWEPETKYKLDILPGAFTGYLGNSHDTLKLEYTTRKADYYGNLYLNVTGVEGQVIVQMLGTSGEVLQEKVIASDTYLEFEYLHPGKIIFRAIDDRNGNGKWDTGHYLQKIQPERVHYYREQVNVRANWDIELNWDIDFEVETVPVQAE
;
A
#
# COMPACT_ATOMS: atom_id res chain seq x y z
N MET A 1 65.49 -76.63 -36.27
CA MET A 1 65.77 -75.24 -36.67
C MET A 1 64.82 -74.34 -35.91
N ARG A 2 65.33 -73.25 -35.33
CA ARG A 2 64.64 -72.41 -34.34
C ARG A 2 63.54 -71.58 -35.01
N GLU A 3 62.32 -71.62 -34.50
CA GLU A 3 61.31 -70.60 -34.80
C GLU A 3 60.91 -69.84 -33.54
N CYS A 4 60.78 -68.53 -33.75
CA CYS A 4 60.87 -67.46 -32.79
C CYS A 4 59.54 -67.26 -32.07
N SER A 5 59.57 -67.29 -30.73
CA SER A 5 58.44 -66.94 -29.88
C SER A 5 58.12 -65.44 -29.99
N VAL A 6 56.96 -65.11 -30.57
CA VAL A 6 56.39 -63.75 -30.54
C VAL A 6 55.91 -63.49 -29.11
N LYS A 7 56.53 -62.50 -28.45
CA LYS A 7 56.27 -62.14 -27.04
C LYS A 7 54.78 -61.79 -26.80
N PRO A 8 54.20 -62.19 -25.65
CA PRO A 8 52.76 -62.04 -25.34
C PRO A 8 52.24 -60.59 -25.32
N VAL A 9 53.14 -59.60 -25.23
CA VAL A 9 52.81 -58.16 -25.22
C VAL A 9 52.23 -57.69 -26.56
N VAL A 10 52.70 -58.23 -27.69
CA VAL A 10 52.23 -57.82 -29.03
C VAL A 10 50.81 -58.31 -29.30
N ARG A 11 50.44 -59.47 -28.73
CA ARG A 11 49.10 -60.07 -28.88
C ARG A 11 48.04 -59.33 -28.06
N GLN A 12 48.39 -58.82 -26.88
CA GLN A 12 47.51 -57.98 -26.06
C GLN A 12 47.32 -56.58 -26.65
N LEU A 13 48.37 -56.01 -27.26
CA LEU A 13 48.28 -54.70 -27.91
C LEU A 13 47.40 -54.73 -29.16
N MET A 14 47.45 -55.82 -29.94
CA MET A 14 46.57 -56.00 -31.11
C MET A 14 45.09 -56.21 -30.74
N LEU A 15 44.82 -56.90 -29.62
CA LEU A 15 43.46 -57.07 -29.10
C LEU A 15 42.88 -55.75 -28.58
N LEU A 16 43.68 -54.90 -27.92
CA LEU A 16 43.25 -53.56 -27.52
C LEU A 16 43.02 -52.62 -28.72
N LEU A 17 43.84 -52.74 -29.77
CA LEU A 17 43.72 -51.91 -30.98
C LEU A 17 42.47 -52.28 -31.82
N CYS A 18 42.04 -53.54 -31.78
CA CYS A 18 40.80 -53.99 -32.43
C CYS A 18 39.52 -53.66 -31.64
N LEU A 19 39.62 -53.36 -30.34
CA LEU A 19 38.47 -52.96 -29.50
C LEU A 19 38.18 -51.44 -29.58
N LEU A 20 39.18 -50.62 -29.94
CA LEU A 20 39.03 -49.17 -30.06
C LEU A 20 37.97 -48.71 -31.10
N PRO A 21 37.87 -49.30 -32.31
CA PRO A 21 36.84 -48.90 -33.25
C PRO A 21 35.44 -49.36 -32.84
N PHE A 22 35.31 -50.40 -32.01
CA PHE A 22 34.00 -50.89 -31.55
C PHE A 22 33.36 -49.96 -30.50
N VAL A 23 34.17 -49.29 -29.66
CA VAL A 23 33.68 -48.31 -28.68
C VAL A 23 33.26 -46.98 -29.33
N ILE A 24 33.87 -46.61 -30.46
CA ILE A 24 33.55 -45.34 -31.15
C ILE A 24 32.21 -45.44 -31.90
N PHE A 25 31.81 -46.62 -32.40
CA PHE A 25 30.55 -46.78 -33.15
C PHE A 25 29.26 -46.81 -32.30
N PHE A 26 29.33 -47.06 -30.98
CA PHE A 26 28.14 -47.06 -30.10
C PHE A 26 27.88 -45.74 -29.35
N SER A 27 28.68 -44.70 -29.60
CA SER A 27 28.50 -43.38 -28.96
C SER A 27 27.54 -42.44 -29.70
N ARG A 28 26.91 -42.87 -30.80
CA ARG A 28 25.85 -42.11 -31.48
C ARG A 28 24.50 -42.32 -30.79
N CYS A 29 24.36 -41.74 -29.61
CA CYS A 29 23.05 -41.44 -29.04
C CYS A 29 22.33 -40.45 -29.98
N ALA A 30 21.17 -40.84 -30.51
CA ALA A 30 20.28 -39.93 -31.20
C ALA A 30 19.87 -38.81 -30.24
N LYS A 31 20.24 -37.58 -30.55
CA LYS A 31 19.84 -36.40 -29.77
C LYS A 31 18.34 -36.20 -29.99
N VAL A 32 17.52 -36.56 -29.02
CA VAL A 32 16.08 -36.27 -29.03
C VAL A 32 15.94 -34.75 -28.93
N VAL A 33 15.75 -34.09 -30.07
CA VAL A 33 15.35 -32.68 -30.12
C VAL A 33 13.83 -32.69 -29.98
N ALA A 34 13.30 -31.97 -29.00
CA ALA A 34 11.85 -31.79 -28.89
C ALA A 34 11.34 -31.24 -30.23
N PRO A 35 10.22 -31.75 -30.77
CA PRO A 35 9.62 -31.15 -31.96
C PRO A 35 9.42 -29.67 -31.66
N THR A 36 9.95 -28.79 -32.53
CA THR A 36 9.58 -27.39 -32.52
C THR A 36 8.08 -27.35 -32.73
N GLY A 37 7.33 -26.99 -31.67
CA GLY A 37 5.90 -26.78 -31.76
C GLY A 37 5.57 -25.77 -32.85
N GLY A 38 4.35 -25.85 -33.40
CA GLY A 38 3.85 -24.83 -34.32
C GLY A 38 3.82 -23.44 -33.68
N ASP A 39 3.51 -22.44 -34.50
CA ASP A 39 3.31 -21.09 -34.00
C ASP A 39 2.27 -21.12 -32.86
N LYS A 40 2.57 -20.39 -31.78
CA LYS A 40 1.70 -20.32 -30.62
C LYS A 40 0.34 -19.75 -31.06
N ASP A 41 -0.74 -20.39 -30.64
CA ASP A 41 -2.08 -19.86 -30.86
C ASP A 41 -2.28 -18.56 -30.04
N THR A 42 -2.88 -17.57 -30.67
CA THR A 42 -3.16 -16.25 -30.11
C THR A 42 -4.64 -15.87 -30.20
N ILE A 43 -5.47 -16.74 -30.79
CA ILE A 43 -6.87 -16.48 -31.02
C ILE A 43 -7.66 -16.90 -29.77
N PRO A 44 -8.58 -16.06 -29.25
CA PRO A 44 -9.47 -16.43 -28.16
C PRO A 44 -10.66 -17.27 -28.65
N PRO A 45 -11.36 -17.99 -27.75
CA PRO A 45 -12.47 -18.84 -28.14
C PRO A 45 -13.65 -18.02 -28.66
N VAL A 46 -14.35 -18.53 -29.67
CA VAL A 46 -15.48 -17.84 -30.32
C VAL A 46 -16.81 -18.45 -29.90
N VAL A 47 -17.76 -17.60 -29.51
CA VAL A 47 -19.12 -18.02 -29.17
C VAL A 47 -19.86 -18.48 -30.42
N THR A 48 -20.31 -19.73 -30.42
CA THR A 48 -21.04 -20.36 -31.54
C THR A 48 -22.54 -20.43 -31.32
N SER A 49 -22.99 -20.48 -30.06
CA SER A 49 -24.41 -20.58 -29.73
C SER A 49 -24.72 -20.04 -28.34
N CYS A 50 -25.91 -19.47 -28.20
CA CYS A 50 -26.47 -18.99 -26.94
C CYS A 50 -27.94 -19.45 -26.87
N LEU A 51 -28.32 -20.17 -25.83
CA LEU A 51 -29.69 -20.61 -25.60
C LEU A 51 -30.10 -20.29 -24.15
N PRO A 52 -31.06 -19.38 -23.91
CA PRO A 52 -31.73 -18.51 -24.89
C PRO A 52 -30.77 -17.59 -25.68
N PRO A 53 -31.18 -17.03 -26.83
CA PRO A 53 -30.36 -16.08 -27.58
C PRO A 53 -29.90 -14.90 -26.72
N ASN A 54 -28.68 -14.43 -26.96
CA ASN A 54 -28.19 -13.19 -26.36
C ASN A 54 -29.07 -12.01 -26.82
N TYR A 55 -29.26 -11.01 -25.97
CA TYR A 55 -30.19 -9.89 -26.16
C TYR A 55 -31.65 -10.32 -26.33
N SER A 56 -32.08 -11.34 -25.58
CA SER A 56 -33.49 -11.77 -25.56
C SER A 56 -34.33 -10.89 -24.63
N THR A 57 -35.59 -10.67 -25.01
CA THR A 57 -36.62 -10.01 -24.20
C THR A 57 -37.62 -11.01 -23.64
N GLU A 58 -38.43 -10.60 -22.67
CA GLU A 58 -39.41 -11.44 -21.98
C GLU A 58 -38.76 -12.74 -21.44
N PHE A 59 -37.53 -12.62 -20.94
CA PHE A 59 -36.71 -13.73 -20.49
C PHE A 59 -37.30 -14.40 -19.25
N GLY A 60 -37.58 -15.69 -19.35
CA GLY A 60 -38.14 -16.51 -18.27
C GLY A 60 -37.38 -17.81 -17.98
N SER A 61 -36.19 -18.00 -18.55
CA SER A 61 -35.37 -19.20 -18.30
C SER A 61 -34.56 -19.06 -17.01
N GLN A 62 -34.28 -20.17 -16.33
CA GLN A 62 -33.32 -20.21 -15.20
C GLN A 62 -31.97 -20.81 -15.60
N VAL A 63 -31.85 -21.23 -16.87
CA VAL A 63 -30.65 -21.85 -17.41
C VAL A 63 -30.29 -21.17 -18.72
N ILE A 64 -29.01 -20.80 -18.84
CA ILE A 64 -28.41 -20.25 -20.06
C ILE A 64 -27.29 -21.21 -20.46
N ASP A 65 -27.35 -21.72 -21.68
CA ASP A 65 -26.30 -22.54 -22.29
C ASP A 65 -25.57 -21.71 -23.36
N ILE A 66 -24.25 -21.61 -23.25
CA ILE A 66 -23.38 -20.90 -24.19
C ILE A 66 -22.36 -21.90 -24.74
N GLY A 67 -22.31 -22.03 -26.07
CA GLY A 67 -21.37 -22.90 -26.78
C GLY A 67 -20.25 -22.11 -27.44
N PHE A 68 -19.07 -22.72 -27.50
CA PHE A 68 -17.85 -22.21 -28.13
C PHE A 68 -17.39 -23.17 -29.24
N ASP A 69 -16.55 -22.69 -30.15
CA ASP A 69 -15.94 -23.47 -31.22
C ASP A 69 -14.85 -24.44 -30.70
N GLU A 70 -14.25 -24.13 -29.55
CA GLU A 70 -13.20 -24.92 -28.89
C GLU A 70 -13.47 -25.22 -27.40
N PHE A 71 -12.55 -25.97 -26.78
CA PHE A 71 -12.61 -26.24 -25.34
C PHE A 71 -12.11 -25.03 -24.57
N ILE A 72 -12.83 -24.66 -23.51
CA ILE A 72 -12.53 -23.48 -22.69
C ILE A 72 -12.20 -23.89 -21.25
N GLN A 73 -11.55 -22.98 -20.55
CA GLN A 73 -11.39 -23.01 -19.09
C GLN A 73 -11.99 -21.74 -18.49
N LEU A 74 -12.41 -21.82 -17.22
CA LEU A 74 -12.90 -20.68 -16.44
C LEU A 74 -11.85 -20.31 -15.40
N ARG A 75 -11.34 -19.07 -15.46
CA ARG A 75 -10.40 -18.51 -14.48
C ARG A 75 -11.12 -17.56 -13.55
N ASP A 76 -11.07 -17.83 -12.25
CA ASP A 76 -11.60 -16.97 -11.17
C ASP A 76 -13.01 -16.43 -11.42
N VAL A 77 -13.88 -17.23 -12.06
CA VAL A 77 -15.22 -16.79 -12.51
C VAL A 77 -16.05 -16.20 -11.38
N ASN A 78 -15.92 -16.72 -10.15
CA ASN A 78 -16.66 -16.21 -8.99
C ASN A 78 -16.31 -14.76 -8.62
N GLN A 79 -15.07 -14.32 -8.93
CA GLN A 79 -14.56 -12.97 -8.66
C GLN A 79 -14.68 -12.04 -9.87
N LYS A 80 -14.58 -12.62 -11.07
CA LYS A 80 -14.54 -11.89 -12.35
C LYS A 80 -15.92 -11.73 -13.01
N LEU A 81 -16.85 -12.66 -12.80
CA LEU A 81 -18.22 -12.53 -13.30
C LEU A 81 -18.94 -11.41 -12.54
N ILE A 82 -19.33 -10.37 -13.27
CA ILE A 82 -20.14 -9.27 -12.77
C ILE A 82 -21.54 -9.40 -13.34
N VAL A 83 -22.53 -9.29 -12.46
CA VAL A 83 -23.94 -9.36 -12.80
C VAL A 83 -24.57 -8.03 -12.42
N SER A 84 -25.19 -7.38 -13.39
CA SER A 84 -25.85 -6.09 -13.23
C SER A 84 -27.28 -6.19 -13.79
N PRO A 85 -28.35 -6.03 -12.99
CA PRO A 85 -28.34 -5.79 -11.55
C PRO A 85 -27.72 -6.90 -10.69
N PRO A 86 -27.08 -6.57 -9.55
CA PRO A 86 -26.56 -7.55 -8.61
C PRO A 86 -27.64 -8.51 -8.11
N MET A 87 -27.30 -9.79 -8.04
CA MET A 87 -28.15 -10.85 -7.47
C MET A 87 -27.73 -11.15 -6.03
N LYS A 88 -28.68 -11.52 -5.17
CA LYS A 88 -28.41 -12.00 -3.81
C LYS A 88 -27.61 -13.30 -3.84
N GLN A 89 -27.93 -14.18 -4.80
CA GLN A 89 -27.18 -15.39 -5.07
C GLN A 89 -26.55 -15.31 -6.47
N LYS A 90 -25.22 -15.37 -6.52
CA LYS A 90 -24.51 -15.39 -7.80
C LYS A 90 -24.90 -16.61 -8.64
N PRO A 91 -25.00 -16.48 -9.97
CA PRO A 91 -25.23 -17.62 -10.86
C PRO A 91 -24.13 -18.68 -10.75
N ASP A 92 -24.52 -19.94 -10.82
CA ASP A 92 -23.60 -21.09 -10.87
C ASP A 92 -23.17 -21.34 -12.33
N VAL A 93 -21.87 -21.19 -12.62
CA VAL A 93 -21.31 -21.37 -13.97
C VAL A 93 -20.52 -22.67 -14.03
N GLN A 94 -20.95 -23.59 -14.88
CA GLN A 94 -20.34 -24.91 -15.04
C GLN A 94 -19.93 -25.19 -16.48
N ILE A 95 -18.74 -25.73 -16.69
CA ILE A 95 -18.27 -26.16 -18.01
C ILE A 95 -19.02 -27.43 -18.43
N ARG A 96 -19.48 -27.47 -19.69
CA ARG A 96 -20.13 -28.61 -20.34
C ARG A 96 -19.60 -28.79 -21.76
N GLY A 97 -18.63 -29.69 -21.93
CA GLY A 97 -18.00 -29.92 -23.23
C GLY A 97 -17.29 -28.66 -23.73
N LYS A 98 -17.63 -28.21 -24.93
CA LYS A 98 -17.16 -26.94 -25.52
C LYS A 98 -18.07 -25.75 -25.16
N GLY A 99 -18.56 -25.69 -23.92
CA GLY A 99 -19.60 -24.75 -23.54
C GLY A 99 -19.63 -24.49 -22.05
N ILE A 100 -20.39 -23.48 -21.65
CA ILE A 100 -20.75 -23.22 -20.26
C ILE A 100 -22.26 -23.25 -20.08
N ARG A 101 -22.68 -23.75 -18.93
CA ARG A 101 -24.05 -23.69 -18.44
C ARG A 101 -24.08 -22.78 -17.24
N ILE A 102 -24.88 -21.74 -17.31
CA ILE A 102 -25.13 -20.79 -16.24
C ILE A 102 -26.50 -21.12 -15.65
N ARG A 103 -26.55 -21.37 -14.34
CA ARG A 103 -27.81 -21.53 -13.59
C ARG A 103 -28.05 -20.31 -12.73
N ILE A 104 -29.18 -19.67 -12.94
CA ILE A 104 -29.66 -18.58 -12.09
C ILE A 104 -30.38 -19.24 -10.91
N ASN A 105 -29.95 -18.92 -9.69
CA ASN A 105 -30.49 -19.49 -8.44
C ASN A 105 -31.22 -18.43 -7.60
N ASP A 106 -31.58 -17.31 -8.22
CA ASP A 106 -32.20 -16.15 -7.59
C ASP A 106 -33.44 -15.70 -8.37
N GLU A 107 -34.27 -14.87 -7.74
CA GLU A 107 -35.42 -14.26 -8.39
C GLU A 107 -34.99 -13.05 -9.22
N LEU A 108 -35.37 -13.05 -10.50
CA LEU A 108 -35.08 -11.94 -11.40
C LEU A 108 -36.04 -10.78 -11.16
N LEU A 109 -35.52 -9.55 -11.14
CA LEU A 109 -36.31 -8.34 -11.06
C LEU A 109 -37.21 -8.21 -12.30
N PRO A 110 -38.47 -7.79 -12.15
CA PRO A 110 -39.37 -7.58 -13.27
C PRO A 110 -38.95 -6.37 -14.10
N ASN A 111 -39.23 -6.39 -15.41
CA ASN A 111 -38.94 -5.28 -16.35
C ASN A 111 -37.52 -4.73 -16.25
N SER A 112 -36.53 -5.60 -16.10
CA SER A 112 -35.14 -5.24 -15.85
C SER A 112 -34.22 -5.87 -16.88
N THR A 113 -33.27 -5.08 -17.39
CA THR A 113 -32.19 -5.59 -18.24
C THR A 113 -31.05 -6.11 -17.37
N TYR A 114 -30.72 -7.39 -17.53
CA TYR A 114 -29.60 -8.04 -16.89
C TYR A 114 -28.42 -8.15 -17.86
N THR A 115 -27.23 -7.85 -17.36
CA THR A 115 -25.94 -8.06 -18.04
C THR A 115 -25.07 -8.96 -17.18
N LEU A 116 -24.63 -10.08 -17.76
CA LEU A 116 -23.64 -10.99 -17.20
C LEU A 116 -22.33 -10.75 -17.95
N ASN A 117 -21.43 -9.98 -17.34
CA ASN A 117 -20.14 -9.64 -17.90
C ASN A 117 -19.06 -10.58 -17.35
N PHE A 118 -18.43 -11.34 -18.26
CA PHE A 118 -17.39 -12.32 -17.92
C PHE A 118 -15.98 -11.75 -17.85
N ASN A 119 -15.77 -10.47 -18.19
CA ASN A 119 -14.48 -9.82 -18.27
C ASN A 119 -13.47 -10.68 -19.06
N ASP A 120 -12.42 -11.18 -18.41
CA ASP A 120 -11.39 -12.07 -18.97
C ASP A 120 -11.43 -13.48 -18.34
N ALA A 121 -12.59 -13.90 -17.83
CA ALA A 121 -12.74 -15.17 -17.11
C ALA A 121 -12.82 -16.41 -18.02
N ILE A 122 -13.27 -16.26 -19.27
CA ILE A 122 -13.37 -17.35 -20.24
C ILE A 122 -12.08 -17.34 -21.05
N VAL A 123 -11.32 -18.43 -20.99
CA VAL A 123 -10.05 -18.58 -21.72
C VAL A 123 -10.07 -19.86 -22.55
N ASP A 124 -9.30 -19.93 -23.63
CA ASP A 124 -9.07 -21.19 -24.31
C ASP A 124 -8.34 -22.19 -23.39
N ASN A 125 -8.48 -23.48 -23.69
CA ASN A 125 -7.92 -24.54 -22.86
C ASN A 125 -6.41 -24.78 -23.04
N ASN A 126 -5.82 -24.37 -24.17
CA ASN A 126 -4.49 -24.77 -24.58
C ASN A 126 -3.43 -23.68 -24.29
N GLU A 127 -3.60 -22.48 -24.83
CA GLU A 127 -2.71 -21.32 -24.71
C GLU A 127 -3.19 -20.29 -23.67
N GLY A 128 -4.48 -20.35 -23.29
CA GLY A 128 -5.06 -19.54 -22.22
C GLY A 128 -5.29 -18.07 -22.59
N ASN A 129 -5.50 -17.78 -23.87
CA ASN A 129 -5.97 -16.55 -24.46
C ASN A 129 -7.40 -16.23 -23.94
N PRO A 130 -7.60 -15.06 -23.30
CA PRO A 130 -8.90 -14.67 -22.77
C PRO A 130 -9.85 -14.15 -23.85
N LEU A 131 -11.12 -14.55 -23.77
CA LEU A 131 -12.22 -13.89 -24.45
C LEU A 131 -12.61 -12.64 -23.66
N GLU A 132 -11.98 -11.51 -24.00
CA GLU A 132 -12.20 -10.24 -23.30
C GLU A 132 -13.56 -9.61 -23.64
N GLY A 133 -14.23 -9.07 -22.63
CA GLY A 133 -15.41 -8.21 -22.79
C GLY A 133 -16.68 -8.93 -23.24
N PHE A 134 -16.74 -10.26 -23.12
CA PHE A 134 -17.96 -10.99 -23.44
C PHE A 134 -19.07 -10.73 -22.42
N GLU A 135 -20.20 -10.24 -22.92
CA GLU A 135 -21.41 -9.97 -22.15
C GLU A 135 -22.59 -10.80 -22.68
N TYR A 136 -23.31 -11.43 -21.75
CA TYR A 136 -24.62 -12.01 -22.03
C TYR A 136 -25.71 -11.12 -21.42
N VAL A 137 -26.57 -10.58 -22.27
CA VAL A 137 -27.57 -9.56 -21.95
C VAL A 137 -28.96 -10.11 -22.22
N PHE A 138 -29.90 -9.86 -21.32
CA PHE A 138 -31.32 -10.20 -21.53
C PHE A 138 -32.21 -9.25 -20.72
N SER A 139 -33.49 -9.15 -21.08
CA SER A 139 -34.48 -8.39 -20.33
C SER A 139 -35.63 -9.29 -19.89
N THR A 140 -36.05 -9.16 -18.63
CA THR A 140 -37.30 -9.76 -18.15
C THR A 140 -38.54 -9.01 -18.63
N GLY A 141 -38.36 -7.78 -19.14
CA GLY A 141 -39.40 -6.96 -19.75
C GLY A 141 -39.45 -7.09 -21.27
N ARG A 142 -40.22 -6.19 -21.91
CA ARG A 142 -40.40 -6.17 -23.37
C ARG A 142 -39.31 -5.44 -24.14
N GLU A 143 -38.50 -4.67 -23.44
CA GLU A 143 -37.49 -3.79 -24.02
C GLU A 143 -36.15 -4.01 -23.31
N LEU A 144 -35.07 -3.71 -24.02
CA LEU A 144 -33.71 -3.71 -23.50
C LEU A 144 -33.30 -2.26 -23.25
N ASP A 145 -32.71 -2.01 -22.11
CA ASP A 145 -32.09 -0.73 -21.80
C ASP A 145 -30.84 -0.52 -22.67
N SER A 146 -30.63 0.69 -23.17
CA SER A 146 -29.60 0.99 -24.18
C SER A 146 -28.52 1.98 -23.71
N LEU A 147 -28.75 2.74 -22.63
CA LEU A 147 -27.83 3.79 -22.21
C LEU A 147 -26.57 3.22 -21.58
N GLN A 148 -25.50 4.02 -21.62
CA GLN A 148 -24.20 3.65 -21.07
C GLN A 148 -23.59 4.85 -20.36
N ILE A 149 -22.82 4.58 -19.31
CA ILE A 149 -21.88 5.55 -18.73
C ILE A 149 -20.47 4.96 -18.70
N ARG A 150 -19.47 5.84 -18.74
CA ARG A 150 -18.05 5.47 -18.64
C ARG A 150 -17.36 6.30 -17.58
N GLY A 151 -16.15 5.91 -17.22
CA GLY A 151 -15.33 6.74 -16.36
C GLY A 151 -14.04 6.09 -15.92
N THR A 152 -13.31 6.81 -15.08
CA THR A 152 -12.07 6.33 -14.47
C THR A 152 -12.10 6.50 -12.96
N MET A 153 -11.43 5.59 -12.25
CA MET A 153 -11.24 5.65 -10.81
C MET A 153 -9.75 5.71 -10.51
N VAL A 154 -9.39 6.65 -9.64
CA VAL A 154 -8.01 6.83 -9.20
C VAL A 154 -7.95 6.96 -7.68
N ASN A 155 -6.83 6.59 -7.11
CA ASN A 155 -6.54 6.84 -5.70
C ASN A 155 -6.43 8.36 -5.46
N ALA A 156 -7.07 8.87 -4.41
CA ALA A 156 -7.09 10.31 -4.14
C ALA A 156 -5.69 10.89 -3.79
N LEU A 157 -4.82 10.10 -3.17
CA LEU A 157 -3.49 10.54 -2.72
C LEU A 157 -2.41 10.33 -3.80
N THR A 158 -2.46 9.21 -4.51
CA THR A 158 -1.42 8.85 -5.49
C THR A 158 -1.80 9.20 -6.93
N LEU A 159 -3.08 9.46 -7.19
CA LEU A 159 -3.68 9.62 -8.52
C LEU A 159 -3.43 8.43 -9.47
N GLN A 160 -3.02 7.28 -8.92
CA GLN A 160 -2.85 6.05 -9.68
C GLN A 160 -4.21 5.39 -9.93
N PRO A 161 -4.37 4.69 -11.08
CA PRO A 161 -5.59 3.94 -11.36
C PRO A 161 -5.92 2.89 -10.31
N GLU A 162 -7.21 2.76 -9.98
CA GLU A 162 -7.72 1.74 -9.05
C GLU A 162 -8.29 0.56 -9.82
N GLU A 163 -7.53 -0.54 -9.93
CA GLU A 163 -7.97 -1.77 -10.59
C GLU A 163 -9.02 -2.51 -9.75
N GLY A 164 -10.06 -3.05 -10.38
CA GLY A 164 -11.02 -3.95 -9.74
C GLY A 164 -11.89 -3.31 -8.65
N ALA A 165 -12.07 -2.00 -8.68
CA ALA A 165 -13.06 -1.27 -7.90
C ALA A 165 -14.43 -1.29 -8.59
N TYR A 166 -15.51 -1.18 -7.82
CA TYR A 166 -16.88 -1.21 -8.33
C TYR A 166 -17.42 0.19 -8.59
N ALA A 167 -17.91 0.43 -9.81
CA ALA A 167 -18.77 1.55 -10.14
C ALA A 167 -20.21 1.15 -9.86
N MET A 168 -20.92 1.93 -9.07
CA MET A 168 -22.21 1.55 -8.52
C MET A 168 -23.23 2.67 -8.73
N LEU A 169 -24.30 2.38 -9.46
CA LEU A 169 -25.43 3.29 -9.65
C LEU A 169 -26.58 2.93 -8.73
N TYR A 170 -27.03 3.92 -7.96
CA TYR A 170 -28.14 3.80 -7.03
C TYR A 170 -29.33 4.62 -7.49
N GLU A 171 -30.50 3.99 -7.50
CA GLU A 171 -31.80 4.65 -7.64
C GLU A 171 -32.20 5.35 -6.34
N ASN A 172 -31.81 4.79 -5.19
CA ASN A 172 -32.02 5.41 -3.89
C ASN A 172 -31.08 6.62 -3.74
N LEU A 173 -31.65 7.81 -3.76
CA LEU A 173 -30.93 9.07 -3.67
C LEU A 173 -30.62 9.50 -2.22
N HIS A 174 -30.75 8.63 -1.22
CA HIS A 174 -30.33 8.92 0.14
C HIS A 174 -28.83 8.65 0.35
N ASP A 175 -28.17 9.46 1.18
CA ASP A 175 -26.74 9.33 1.48
C ASP A 175 -26.44 8.01 2.23
N SER A 176 -27.43 7.40 2.88
CA SER A 176 -27.29 6.10 3.54
C SER A 176 -27.29 4.91 2.58
N ALA A 177 -27.59 5.09 1.29
CA ALA A 177 -27.81 3.97 0.36
C ALA A 177 -26.59 3.01 0.25
N PRO A 178 -25.33 3.48 0.11
CA PRO A 178 -24.18 2.59 0.02
C PRO A 178 -23.93 1.73 1.27
N TYR A 179 -24.50 2.09 2.43
CA TYR A 179 -24.35 1.33 3.67
C TYR A 179 -25.44 0.26 3.86
N LEU A 180 -26.59 0.42 3.21
CA LEU A 180 -27.81 -0.31 3.57
C LEU A 180 -28.32 -1.23 2.46
N GLN A 181 -27.94 -0.98 1.21
CA GLN A 181 -28.46 -1.72 0.07
C GLN A 181 -27.40 -1.85 -1.03
N ALA A 182 -27.51 -2.91 -1.83
CA ALA A 182 -26.72 -3.07 -3.03
C ALA A 182 -27.16 -2.06 -4.11
N PRO A 183 -26.28 -1.72 -5.08
CA PRO A 183 -26.64 -0.85 -6.19
C PRO A 183 -27.59 -1.54 -7.17
N TYR A 184 -28.22 -0.74 -8.05
CA TYR A 184 -29.03 -1.26 -9.13
C TYR A 184 -28.17 -1.64 -10.34
N TYR A 185 -27.22 -0.79 -10.74
CA TYR A 185 -26.25 -1.13 -11.78
C TYR A 185 -24.84 -1.17 -11.20
N VAL A 186 -24.04 -2.12 -11.70
CA VAL A 186 -22.66 -2.29 -11.29
C VAL A 186 -21.74 -2.48 -12.48
N GLY A 187 -20.60 -1.81 -12.45
CA GLY A 187 -19.46 -2.03 -13.33
C GLY A 187 -18.21 -2.24 -12.50
N LYS A 188 -17.14 -2.74 -13.12
CA LYS A 188 -15.85 -2.93 -12.44
C LYS A 188 -14.75 -2.28 -13.25
N THR A 189 -13.76 -1.72 -12.57
CA THR A 189 -12.64 -1.07 -13.24
C THR A 189 -11.63 -2.06 -13.79
N SER A 190 -11.06 -1.74 -14.95
CA SER A 190 -9.92 -2.43 -15.56
C SER A 190 -8.61 -2.11 -14.82
N LYS A 191 -7.49 -2.67 -15.30
CA LYS A 191 -6.13 -2.36 -14.80
C LYS A 191 -5.79 -0.87 -14.88
N ASP A 192 -6.33 -0.19 -15.89
CA ASP A 192 -6.14 1.24 -16.12
C ASP A 192 -7.15 2.10 -15.34
N GLY A 193 -7.91 1.49 -14.43
CA GLY A 193 -8.91 2.17 -13.61
C GLY A 193 -10.16 2.59 -14.38
N GLU A 194 -10.32 2.17 -15.63
CA GLU A 194 -11.46 2.51 -16.47
C GLU A 194 -12.65 1.59 -16.18
N PHE A 195 -13.86 2.14 -16.05
CA PHE A 195 -15.08 1.37 -15.93
C PHE A 195 -16.10 1.75 -17.00
N THR A 196 -16.97 0.81 -17.30
CA THR A 196 -18.15 1.03 -18.14
C THR A 196 -19.34 0.34 -17.48
N ILE A 197 -20.48 1.02 -17.46
CA ILE A 197 -21.77 0.42 -17.11
C ILE A 197 -22.67 0.60 -18.31
N SER A 198 -23.11 -0.52 -18.89
CA SER A 198 -23.95 -0.58 -20.09
C SER A 198 -25.38 -1.00 -19.73
N HIS A 199 -26.30 -0.84 -20.69
CA HIS A 199 -27.70 -1.26 -20.58
C HIS A 199 -28.42 -0.61 -19.39
N ILE A 200 -28.27 0.70 -19.27
CA ILE A 200 -28.88 1.51 -18.22
C ILE A 200 -30.18 2.11 -18.72
N ARG A 201 -31.21 2.10 -17.88
CA ARG A 201 -32.50 2.73 -18.17
C ARG A 201 -32.41 4.25 -18.04
N THR A 202 -33.35 4.94 -18.66
CA THR A 202 -33.53 6.37 -18.43
C THR A 202 -33.99 6.60 -16.98
N ASP A 203 -33.15 7.25 -16.16
CA ASP A 203 -33.51 7.76 -14.83
C ASP A 203 -32.42 8.69 -14.28
N THR A 204 -32.63 9.15 -13.04
CA THR A 204 -31.66 9.85 -12.20
C THR A 204 -31.01 8.87 -11.23
N PHE A 205 -29.67 8.89 -11.16
CA PHE A 205 -28.88 8.00 -10.32
C PHE A 205 -27.83 8.75 -9.51
N ARG A 206 -27.35 8.10 -8.45
CA ARG A 206 -26.08 8.44 -7.81
C ARG A 206 -25.00 7.45 -8.20
N LEU A 207 -23.80 7.95 -8.47
CA LEU A 207 -22.64 7.14 -8.78
C LEU A 207 -21.67 7.13 -7.60
N PHE A 208 -21.37 5.91 -7.16
CA PHE A 208 -20.39 5.63 -6.14
C PHE A 208 -19.31 4.70 -6.70
N ALA A 209 -18.10 4.87 -6.21
CA ALA A 209 -16.99 3.94 -6.37
C ALA A 209 -16.80 3.19 -5.04
N LEU A 210 -16.61 1.88 -5.08
CA LEU A 210 -16.32 1.09 -3.88
C LEU A 210 -15.25 0.05 -4.17
N LYS A 211 -14.18 0.07 -3.36
CA LYS A 211 -13.18 -0.99 -3.31
C LYS A 211 -13.60 -1.96 -2.22
N ASP A 212 -14.50 -2.86 -2.59
CA ASP A 212 -15.15 -3.81 -1.70
C ASP A 212 -14.20 -4.98 -1.36
N MET A 213 -13.98 -5.19 -0.07
CA MET A 213 -13.07 -6.22 0.44
C MET A 213 -13.77 -7.56 0.72
N ASN A 214 -15.10 -7.54 0.93
CA ASN A 214 -15.88 -8.71 1.31
C ASN A 214 -16.86 -9.18 0.22
N MET A 215 -16.96 -8.43 -0.89
CA MET A 215 -17.80 -8.68 -2.07
C MET A 215 -19.32 -8.68 -1.79
N ASN A 216 -19.78 -7.85 -0.84
CA ASN A 216 -21.21 -7.69 -0.53
C ASN A 216 -21.86 -6.43 -1.15
N TYR A 217 -21.08 -5.61 -1.88
CA TYR A 217 -21.47 -4.33 -2.49
C TYR A 217 -21.87 -3.22 -1.52
N LEU A 218 -21.59 -3.37 -0.23
CA LEU A 218 -21.89 -2.40 0.81
C LEU A 218 -20.59 -1.74 1.28
N PHE A 219 -20.66 -0.46 1.58
CA PHE A 219 -19.55 0.27 2.21
C PHE A 219 -19.61 0.07 3.73
N ASP A 220 -19.28 -1.12 4.22
CA ASP A 220 -19.48 -1.52 5.62
C ASP A 220 -18.18 -1.78 6.40
N GLN A 221 -17.03 -1.87 5.74
CA GLN A 221 -15.74 -2.07 6.41
C GLN A 221 -14.88 -0.81 6.45
N ALA A 222 -14.01 -0.72 7.46
CA ALA A 222 -13.15 0.45 7.66
C ALA A 222 -11.94 0.52 6.72
N ASN A 223 -11.54 -0.61 6.14
CA ASN A 223 -10.45 -0.70 5.17
C ASN A 223 -10.92 -0.63 3.72
N GLU A 224 -12.21 -0.40 3.48
CA GLU A 224 -12.75 -0.18 2.15
C GLU A 224 -12.52 1.26 1.71
N ALA A 225 -12.22 1.44 0.43
CA ALA A 225 -12.13 2.77 -0.17
C ALA A 225 -13.45 3.11 -0.88
N ILE A 226 -13.90 4.34 -0.72
CA ILE A 226 -15.09 4.89 -1.37
C ILE A 226 -14.71 6.09 -2.24
N GLY A 227 -15.45 6.31 -3.31
CA GLY A 227 -15.45 7.56 -4.07
C GLY A 227 -16.89 7.94 -4.41
N PHE A 228 -17.19 9.23 -4.54
CA PHE A 228 -18.54 9.68 -4.83
C PHE A 228 -18.53 11.00 -5.61
N LEU A 229 -19.58 11.20 -6.41
CA LEU A 229 -19.87 12.48 -7.05
C LEU A 229 -20.79 13.32 -6.18
N ASP A 230 -20.55 14.63 -6.14
CA ASP A 230 -21.42 15.57 -5.42
C ASP A 230 -22.74 15.84 -6.18
N SER A 231 -22.79 15.50 -7.47
CA SER A 231 -23.94 15.71 -8.35
C SER A 231 -24.66 14.41 -8.71
N LEU A 232 -25.95 14.54 -9.04
CA LEU A 232 -26.76 13.44 -9.56
C LEU A 232 -26.48 13.24 -11.06
N ILE A 233 -26.50 11.99 -11.51
CA ILE A 233 -26.44 11.64 -12.92
C ILE A 233 -27.86 11.59 -13.46
N ILE A 234 -28.17 12.43 -14.43
CA ILE A 234 -29.47 12.45 -15.10
C ILE A 234 -29.28 11.88 -16.50
N LEU A 235 -29.84 10.69 -16.76
CA LEU A 235 -29.79 10.05 -18.07
C LEU A 235 -31.08 10.41 -18.85
N PRO A 236 -30.96 10.98 -20.07
CA PRO A 236 -32.11 11.49 -20.83
C PRO A 236 -32.91 10.36 -21.49
N VAL A 237 -34.20 10.63 -21.75
CA VAL A 237 -35.08 9.75 -22.53
C VAL A 237 -34.52 9.63 -23.95
N GLU A 238 -34.45 8.39 -24.46
CA GLU A 238 -34.09 8.10 -25.84
C GLU A 238 -35.04 8.88 -26.79
N GLY A 239 -34.52 9.95 -27.42
CA GLY A 239 -35.29 10.84 -28.29
C GLY A 239 -35.24 12.34 -27.97
N ASP A 240 -34.73 12.74 -26.81
CA ASP A 240 -34.64 14.16 -26.41
C ASP A 240 -33.21 14.75 -26.55
N ILE A 241 -32.47 14.32 -27.58
CA ILE A 241 -31.25 15.03 -28.00
C ILE A 241 -31.68 16.28 -28.77
N ARG A 242 -32.26 17.25 -28.06
CA ARG A 242 -32.28 18.62 -28.55
C ARG A 242 -30.89 19.18 -28.28
N PRO A 243 -30.16 19.67 -29.30
CA PRO A 243 -28.98 20.47 -29.06
C PRO A 243 -29.46 21.83 -28.55
N ASP A 244 -29.90 21.88 -27.29
CA ASP A 244 -30.27 23.16 -26.71
C ASP A 244 -29.03 23.84 -26.15
N THR A 245 -28.88 25.04 -26.66
CA THR A 245 -27.73 25.91 -26.56
C THR A 245 -27.82 26.53 -25.18
N LEU A 246 -27.00 26.10 -24.21
CA LEU A 246 -26.56 26.85 -23.01
C LEU A 246 -25.83 25.91 -22.04
N ALA A 247 -24.58 25.57 -22.35
CA ALA A 247 -23.58 25.25 -21.34
C ALA A 247 -22.23 25.75 -21.87
N SER A 248 -21.84 26.92 -21.38
CA SER A 248 -20.49 27.46 -21.55
C SER A 248 -19.49 26.46 -20.95
N ASP A 249 -18.36 26.35 -21.61
CA ASP A 249 -17.09 25.80 -21.12
C ASP A 249 -16.92 24.28 -21.16
N THR A 250 -17.02 23.71 -22.37
CA THR A 250 -16.02 22.72 -22.81
C THR A 250 -15.99 22.65 -24.33
N GLY A 251 -14.79 22.76 -24.91
CA GLY A 251 -14.53 22.91 -26.35
C GLY A 251 -15.35 21.98 -27.25
N THR A 252 -16.10 22.61 -28.15
CA THR A 252 -16.96 21.94 -29.14
C THR A 252 -16.12 21.43 -30.30
N VAL A 253 -16.06 20.11 -30.50
CA VAL A 253 -15.80 19.52 -31.82
C VAL A 253 -17.07 18.83 -32.27
N ALA A 254 -17.57 19.28 -33.41
CA ALA A 254 -18.81 18.83 -34.02
C ALA A 254 -18.70 17.40 -34.55
N GLY A 255 -19.62 16.55 -34.10
CA GLY A 255 -19.93 15.25 -34.65
C GLY A 255 -21.15 14.72 -33.92
N ALA A 256 -22.24 14.48 -34.65
CA ALA A 256 -23.48 13.90 -34.10
C ALA A 256 -23.22 12.44 -33.66
N GLY A 257 -22.54 12.28 -32.53
CA GLY A 257 -22.44 11.05 -31.76
C GLY A 257 -23.14 11.26 -30.44
N ILE A 258 -23.86 10.25 -29.97
CA ILE A 258 -24.40 10.21 -28.61
C ILE A 258 -23.19 10.36 -27.67
N ARG A 259 -23.07 11.51 -26.99
CA ARG A 259 -21.96 11.76 -26.06
C ARG A 259 -22.21 10.92 -24.82
N VAL A 260 -21.57 9.75 -24.75
CA VAL A 260 -21.58 8.91 -23.54
C VAL A 260 -20.96 9.73 -22.40
N PRO A 261 -21.68 9.97 -21.29
CA PRO A 261 -21.13 10.72 -20.19
C PRO A 261 -19.96 9.96 -19.57
N SER A 262 -18.86 10.67 -19.32
CA SER A 262 -17.65 10.14 -18.72
C SER A 262 -17.38 10.82 -17.39
N PHE A 263 -17.12 10.04 -16.35
CA PHE A 263 -16.91 10.53 -14.98
C PHE A 263 -15.52 10.14 -14.47
N ARG A 264 -14.94 10.95 -13.60
CA ARG A 264 -13.73 10.59 -12.87
C ARG A 264 -14.02 10.61 -11.38
N LEU A 265 -13.75 9.52 -10.69
CA LEU A 265 -13.93 9.40 -9.24
C LEU A 265 -12.58 9.25 -8.54
N LYS A 266 -12.40 10.00 -7.46
CA LYS A 266 -11.27 9.84 -6.54
C LYS A 266 -11.70 8.94 -5.40
N MET A 267 -10.96 7.86 -5.21
CA MET A 267 -11.20 6.89 -4.16
C MET A 267 -10.32 7.19 -2.96
N PHE A 268 -10.89 7.11 -1.77
CA PHE A 268 -10.20 7.33 -0.52
C PHE A 268 -10.74 6.38 0.55
N THR A 269 -9.88 6.02 1.50
CA THR A 269 -10.30 5.24 2.69
C THR A 269 -10.61 6.22 3.80
N GLU A 270 -11.82 6.16 4.34
CA GLU A 270 -12.20 7.00 5.49
C GLU A 270 -11.36 6.62 6.70
N GLU A 271 -10.94 7.63 7.47
CA GLU A 271 -10.49 7.41 8.84
C GLU A 271 -11.72 7.14 9.70
N ARG A 272 -12.25 5.91 9.62
CA ARG A 272 -13.34 5.48 10.50
C ARG A 272 -12.78 5.32 11.90
N GLU A 273 -13.34 6.06 12.83
CA GLU A 273 -13.11 5.88 14.25
C GLU A 273 -13.79 4.56 14.69
N THR A 274 -13.21 3.39 14.39
CA THR A 274 -13.79 2.07 14.69
C THR A 274 -13.85 1.74 16.18
N GLY A 275 -13.71 2.73 17.05
CA GLY A 275 -13.49 2.56 18.48
C GLY A 275 -12.14 1.93 18.74
N GLN A 276 -11.53 2.23 19.88
CA GLN A 276 -10.34 1.50 20.30
C GLN A 276 -10.77 0.12 20.77
N TYR A 277 -10.00 -0.88 20.37
CA TYR A 277 -10.05 -2.24 20.92
C TYR A 277 -8.61 -2.76 21.02
N ILE A 278 -8.36 -3.65 21.98
CA ILE A 278 -7.06 -4.30 22.11
C ILE A 278 -6.98 -5.42 21.07
N SER A 279 -6.06 -5.30 20.12
CA SER A 279 -5.84 -6.32 19.08
C SER A 279 -4.95 -7.44 19.61
N SER A 280 -3.93 -7.11 20.41
CA SER A 280 -3.07 -8.09 21.05
C SER A 280 -2.32 -7.52 22.26
N SER A 281 -1.86 -8.41 23.15
CA SER A 281 -1.00 -8.07 24.28
C SER A 281 0.12 -9.09 24.42
N SER A 282 1.35 -8.64 24.67
CA SER A 282 2.50 -9.55 24.79
C SER A 282 3.57 -9.05 25.77
N ARG A 283 4.36 -9.99 26.29
CA ARG A 283 5.52 -9.73 27.16
C ARG A 283 6.73 -10.53 26.69
N SER A 284 7.44 -9.97 25.71
CA SER A 284 8.64 -10.59 25.13
C SER A 284 9.88 -10.46 26.02
N THR A 285 9.96 -9.43 26.85
CA THR A 285 11.08 -9.18 27.78
C THR A 285 10.56 -8.96 29.20
N ARG A 286 11.42 -9.17 30.21
CA ARG A 286 11.03 -9.02 31.62
C ARG A 286 10.64 -7.59 32.01
N ASN A 287 11.16 -6.60 31.30
CA ASN A 287 11.11 -5.19 31.68
C ASN A 287 10.07 -4.35 30.90
N ARG A 288 9.29 -4.94 29.97
CA ARG A 288 8.23 -4.22 29.27
C ARG A 288 7.02 -5.09 28.97
N LEU A 289 5.85 -4.45 28.95
CA LEU A 289 4.59 -5.01 28.46
C LEU A 289 4.21 -4.27 27.17
N MET A 290 3.73 -4.99 26.17
CA MET A 290 3.32 -4.41 24.89
C MET A 290 1.84 -4.69 24.66
N ILE A 291 1.10 -3.64 24.35
CA ILE A 291 -0.33 -3.67 24.05
C ILE A 291 -0.51 -3.02 22.69
N VAL A 292 -1.14 -3.74 21.76
CA VAL A 292 -1.46 -3.25 20.43
C VAL A 292 -2.96 -3.04 20.36
N PHE A 293 -3.35 -1.88 19.88
CA PHE A 293 -4.73 -1.50 19.63
C PHE A 293 -5.03 -1.69 18.14
N GLY A 294 -6.31 -1.94 17.83
CA GLY A 294 -6.77 -2.00 16.44
C GLY A 294 -6.77 -0.66 15.72
N THR A 295 -6.83 0.44 16.49
CA THR A 295 -6.83 1.82 16.02
C THR A 295 -5.87 2.69 16.85
N PRO A 296 -5.39 3.82 16.30
CA PRO A 296 -4.60 4.80 17.04
C PRO A 296 -5.28 5.27 18.34
N LEU A 297 -4.48 5.45 19.40
CA LEU A 297 -4.92 5.97 20.69
C LEU A 297 -5.17 7.49 20.61
N ASP A 298 -6.42 7.89 20.83
CA ASP A 298 -6.83 9.30 20.95
C ASP A 298 -6.43 9.91 22.29
N SER A 299 -6.44 9.09 23.35
CA SER A 299 -6.04 9.48 24.70
C SER A 299 -5.33 8.32 25.40
N LEU A 300 -4.46 8.65 26.35
CA LEU A 300 -3.80 7.62 27.15
C LEU A 300 -4.86 6.85 27.96
N PRO A 301 -4.81 5.51 27.98
CA PRO A 301 -5.77 4.72 28.74
C PRO A 301 -5.65 5.01 30.24
N ARG A 302 -6.78 4.85 30.93
CA ARG A 302 -6.85 4.97 32.39
C ARG A 302 -6.55 3.63 33.03
N TRP A 303 -5.80 3.68 34.10
CA TRP A 303 -5.47 2.49 34.88
C TRP A 303 -6.69 2.08 35.70
N GLY A 304 -7.17 0.86 35.48
CA GLY A 304 -7.97 0.16 36.48
C GLY A 304 -7.02 -0.29 37.59
N GLY A 305 -7.48 -0.28 38.84
CA GLY A 305 -6.67 -0.76 39.96
C GLY A 305 -6.10 -2.14 39.64
N ILE A 306 -4.77 -2.23 39.64
CA ILE A 306 -4.07 -3.50 39.48
C ILE A 306 -4.51 -4.39 40.63
N SER A 307 -4.80 -5.67 40.36
CA SER A 307 -5.04 -6.64 41.42
C SER A 307 -3.83 -6.64 42.35
N GLU A 308 -4.05 -6.09 43.55
CA GLU A 308 -3.18 -6.00 44.72
C GLU A 308 -1.80 -5.31 44.58
N HIS A 309 -1.24 -5.11 43.37
CA HIS A 309 0.11 -4.55 43.24
C HIS A 309 0.32 -3.69 41.98
N GLY A 310 0.07 -2.39 42.12
CA GLY A 310 0.86 -1.39 41.40
C GLY A 310 0.12 -0.07 41.19
N SER A 311 0.84 1.01 41.45
CA SER A 311 0.41 2.39 41.23
C SER A 311 0.81 2.83 39.83
N SER A 312 0.22 3.92 39.32
CA SER A 312 0.64 4.54 38.04
C SER A 312 2.13 4.91 38.01
N GLY A 313 2.78 5.01 39.17
CA GLY A 313 4.21 5.27 39.31
C GLY A 313 5.12 4.09 38.94
N ASP A 314 4.59 2.88 38.72
CA ASP A 314 5.38 1.67 38.47
C ASP A 314 5.74 1.47 37.01
N PHE A 315 5.21 2.28 36.09
CA PHE A 315 5.44 2.16 34.65
C PHE A 315 5.91 3.48 34.02
N VAL A 316 6.76 3.38 32.99
CA VAL A 316 6.97 4.46 32.01
C VAL A 316 6.24 4.10 30.74
N THR A 317 5.35 4.97 30.29
CA THR A 317 4.54 4.77 29.08
C THR A 317 5.28 5.31 27.86
N GLU A 318 5.35 4.50 26.81
CA GLU A 318 5.82 4.90 25.48
C GLU A 318 4.74 4.51 24.47
N VAL A 319 4.35 5.45 23.62
CA VAL A 319 3.41 5.23 22.53
C VAL A 319 4.17 5.34 21.22
N ASN A 320 3.93 4.43 20.28
CA ASN A 320 4.60 4.50 18.99
C ASN A 320 4.09 5.70 18.14
N PRO A 321 4.79 6.11 17.08
CA PRO A 321 4.36 7.25 16.25
C PRO A 321 2.97 7.09 15.60
N ARG A 322 2.55 5.85 15.31
CA ARG A 322 1.19 5.56 14.79
C ARG A 322 0.11 5.64 15.85
N LYS A 323 0.49 5.75 17.12
CA LYS A 323 -0.36 5.70 18.31
C LYS A 323 -1.16 4.41 18.50
N ASP A 324 -0.93 3.37 17.72
CA ASP A 324 -1.63 2.08 17.84
C ASP A 324 -1.00 1.14 18.88
N THR A 325 0.21 1.43 19.36
CA THR A 325 0.96 0.53 20.23
C THR A 325 1.39 1.27 21.49
N LEU A 326 1.00 0.72 22.64
CA LEU A 326 1.40 1.16 23.97
C LEU A 326 2.43 0.19 24.55
N VAL A 327 3.58 0.72 24.94
CA VAL A 327 4.64 0.00 25.63
C VAL A 327 4.73 0.52 27.06
N LEU A 328 4.64 -0.41 28.02
CA LEU A 328 4.74 -0.13 29.45
C LEU A 328 6.07 -0.67 29.97
N TRP A 329 6.99 0.24 30.27
CA TRP A 329 8.30 -0.09 30.83
C TRP A 329 8.20 -0.19 32.35
N ILE A 330 8.50 -1.36 32.91
CA ILE A 330 8.31 -1.67 34.33
C ILE A 330 9.44 -1.03 35.15
N ARG A 331 9.16 -0.20 36.15
CA ARG A 331 10.17 0.38 37.05
C ARG A 331 10.52 -0.54 38.22
N ASP A 332 9.52 -1.23 38.76
CA ASP A 332 9.71 -2.10 39.90
C ASP A 332 10.39 -3.42 39.51
N SER A 333 11.61 -3.64 40.02
CA SER A 333 12.36 -4.88 39.83
C SER A 333 11.63 -6.13 40.36
N LEU A 334 10.80 -6.00 41.40
CA LEU A 334 10.02 -7.12 41.92
C LEU A 334 8.96 -7.54 40.92
N LEU A 335 8.27 -6.57 40.31
CA LEU A 335 7.30 -6.82 39.24
C LEU A 335 7.97 -7.44 38.00
N MET A 336 9.15 -6.98 37.60
CA MET A 336 9.90 -7.56 36.46
C MET A 336 10.19 -9.05 36.61
N ASN A 337 10.41 -9.52 37.84
CA ASN A 337 10.79 -10.90 38.11
C ASN A 337 9.61 -11.87 38.21
N LYS A 338 8.38 -11.36 38.29
CA LYS A 338 7.16 -12.20 38.25
C LYS A 338 6.99 -12.86 36.88
N GLU A 339 6.59 -14.13 36.87
CA GLU A 339 6.32 -14.88 35.64
C GLU A 339 5.04 -14.40 34.93
N ASN A 340 3.99 -14.13 35.70
CA ASN A 340 2.73 -13.57 35.21
C ASN A 340 2.48 -12.21 35.86
N ILE A 341 2.04 -11.25 35.04
CA ILE A 341 1.55 -9.95 35.50
C ILE A 341 0.15 -9.78 34.92
N ASP A 342 -0.84 -9.59 35.78
CA ASP A 342 -2.20 -9.28 35.36
C ASP A 342 -2.43 -7.77 35.52
N LEU A 343 -3.05 -7.15 34.52
CA LEU A 343 -3.27 -5.71 34.44
C LEU A 343 -4.71 -5.46 34.00
N SER A 344 -5.42 -4.56 34.69
CA SER A 344 -6.69 -4.03 34.18
C SER A 344 -6.44 -2.67 33.50
N LEU A 345 -6.93 -2.51 32.28
CA LEU A 345 -6.75 -1.31 31.48
C LEU A 345 -8.10 -0.80 30.99
N SER A 346 -8.41 0.46 31.31
CA SER A 346 -9.59 1.15 30.82
C SER A 346 -9.23 2.04 29.63
N TYR A 347 -9.86 1.83 28.48
CA TYR A 347 -9.63 2.61 27.26
C TYR A 347 -10.96 3.06 26.66
N LEU A 348 -10.90 4.06 25.78
CA LEU A 348 -12.09 4.66 25.18
C LEU A 348 -12.47 3.88 23.91
N SER A 349 -13.51 3.06 23.99
CA SER A 349 -14.10 2.41 22.83
C SER A 349 -15.28 3.23 22.30
N LYS A 350 -15.78 2.90 21.11
CA LYS A 350 -17.00 3.50 20.57
C LYS A 350 -18.07 2.42 20.45
N ASP A 351 -19.30 2.76 20.80
CA ASP A 351 -20.44 1.89 20.55
C ASP A 351 -20.86 1.95 19.07
N SER A 352 -21.86 1.14 18.68
CA SER A 352 -22.41 1.12 17.32
C SER A 352 -23.06 2.45 16.88
N SER A 353 -23.23 3.40 17.80
CA SER A 353 -23.73 4.76 17.53
C SER A 353 -22.61 5.80 17.44
N GLY A 354 -21.34 5.41 17.60
CA GLY A 354 -20.18 6.29 17.58
C GLY A 354 -19.94 7.04 18.90
N THR A 355 -20.65 6.68 19.98
CA THR A 355 -20.51 7.33 21.28
C THR A 355 -19.33 6.73 22.05
N ASN A 356 -18.49 7.59 22.63
CA ASN A 356 -17.35 7.18 23.44
C ASN A 356 -17.77 6.50 24.75
N LEU A 357 -17.35 5.25 24.94
CA LEU A 357 -17.60 4.43 26.12
C LEU A 357 -16.27 3.96 26.73
N TRP A 358 -16.13 4.08 28.05
CA TRP A 358 -15.00 3.49 28.75
C TRP A 358 -15.18 1.97 28.87
N VAL A 359 -14.32 1.22 28.19
CA VAL A 359 -14.25 -0.24 28.29
C VAL A 359 -13.05 -0.60 29.14
N THR A 360 -13.24 -1.50 30.11
CA THR A 360 -12.15 -2.03 30.94
C THR A 360 -11.90 -3.48 30.60
N ASP A 361 -10.67 -3.79 30.25
CA ASP A 361 -10.23 -5.14 29.89
C ASP A 361 -9.14 -5.62 30.85
N THR A 362 -9.08 -6.93 31.10
CA THR A 362 -8.08 -7.55 31.98
C THR A 362 -7.11 -8.37 31.15
N LEU A 363 -5.86 -7.91 31.11
CA LEU A 363 -4.78 -8.50 30.32
C LEU A 363 -3.86 -9.32 31.22
N SER A 364 -3.48 -10.51 30.75
CA SER A 364 -2.50 -11.36 31.43
C SER A 364 -1.22 -11.45 30.62
N PHE A 365 -0.10 -11.05 31.22
CA PHE A 365 1.21 -10.99 30.59
C PHE A 365 2.12 -12.08 31.15
N ARG A 366 2.17 -13.21 30.46
CA ARG A 366 3.11 -14.29 30.77
C ARG A 366 4.46 -14.06 30.11
N TYR A 367 5.53 -14.10 30.90
CA TYR A 367 6.89 -14.17 30.40
C TYR A 367 7.34 -15.63 30.30
N THR A 368 7.63 -16.11 29.09
CA THR A 368 8.26 -17.42 28.88
C THR A 368 9.70 -17.21 28.44
N SER A 369 10.67 -17.61 29.25
CA SER A 369 12.07 -17.61 28.81
C SER A 369 12.23 -18.56 27.63
N SER A 370 12.62 -18.05 26.46
CA SER A 370 12.93 -18.94 25.34
C SER A 370 14.18 -19.78 25.68
N ARG A 371 14.19 -21.06 25.34
CA ARG A 371 15.36 -21.96 25.46
C ARG A 371 16.59 -21.49 24.63
N ARG A 372 16.45 -20.39 23.88
CA ARG A 372 17.42 -19.82 22.95
C ARG A 372 17.86 -18.39 23.32
N ALA A 373 17.58 -17.92 24.53
CA ALA A 373 18.28 -16.74 25.05
C ALA A 373 19.77 -17.12 25.18
N ARG A 374 20.60 -16.60 24.27
CA ARG A 374 22.05 -16.78 24.36
C ARG A 374 22.53 -16.20 25.69
N ARG A 375 23.64 -16.74 26.17
CA ARG A 375 24.36 -16.36 27.38
C ARG A 375 24.69 -14.84 27.49
N ASP A 376 24.43 -14.07 26.43
CA ASP A 376 24.67 -12.63 26.31
C ASP A 376 23.47 -11.75 26.75
N ASP A 377 22.27 -12.32 26.95
CA ASP A 377 21.07 -11.58 27.40
C ASP A 377 20.86 -11.59 28.92
N LEU A 378 21.73 -12.27 29.68
CA LEU A 378 21.71 -12.26 31.14
C LEU A 378 22.60 -11.11 31.64
N PRO A 379 22.11 -10.24 32.54
CA PRO A 379 22.93 -9.19 33.12
C PRO A 379 24.16 -9.82 33.80
N GLU A 380 25.33 -9.20 33.64
CA GLU A 380 26.52 -9.52 34.44
C GLU A 380 26.13 -9.50 35.92
N GLU A 381 26.56 -10.54 36.63
CA GLU A 381 26.27 -10.76 38.06
C GLU A 381 26.57 -9.49 38.86
N GLY A 382 25.53 -8.88 39.45
CA GLY A 382 25.73 -7.81 40.42
C GLY A 382 24.52 -6.93 40.75
N THR A 383 23.59 -6.67 39.82
CA THR A 383 22.51 -5.67 40.05
C THR A 383 21.09 -6.10 39.70
N GLY A 384 20.90 -7.14 38.89
CA GLY A 384 19.56 -7.65 38.53
C GLY A 384 18.72 -6.74 37.61
N LEU A 385 19.23 -5.57 37.20
CA LEU A 385 18.58 -4.65 36.27
C LEU A 385 19.11 -4.86 34.84
N PRO A 386 18.28 -4.68 33.79
CA PRO A 386 18.73 -4.79 32.40
C PRO A 386 19.71 -3.66 32.07
N ALA A 387 20.80 -3.97 31.34
CA ALA A 387 21.80 -2.99 30.94
C ALA A 387 21.22 -1.94 29.97
N PHE A 388 21.47 -0.65 30.23
CA PHE A 388 21.09 0.43 29.32
C PHE A 388 22.17 0.61 28.26
N ALA A 389 21.77 0.55 26.99
CA ALA A 389 22.64 0.70 25.85
C ALA A 389 22.12 1.82 24.95
N LEU A 390 23.04 2.67 24.52
CA LEU A 390 22.80 3.69 23.51
C LEU A 390 23.49 3.23 22.22
N THR A 391 22.74 3.17 21.12
CA THR A 391 23.27 2.70 19.84
C THR A 391 22.97 3.67 18.71
N PRO A 392 23.85 3.78 17.70
CA PRO A 392 23.56 4.56 16.50
C PRO A 392 22.53 3.85 15.62
N VAL A 393 21.54 4.58 15.13
CA VAL A 393 20.57 4.10 14.13
C VAL A 393 21.01 4.58 12.76
N THR A 394 22.03 3.92 12.20
CA THR A 394 22.56 4.28 10.89
C THR A 394 22.52 3.08 9.94
N ARG A 395 22.22 3.36 8.66
CA ARG A 395 22.25 2.33 7.60
C ARG A 395 23.70 1.91 7.28
N ASN A 396 24.62 2.88 7.31
CA ASN A 396 26.07 2.69 7.21
C ASN A 396 26.76 3.11 8.51
N LYS A 397 27.67 2.27 9.01
CA LYS A 397 28.33 2.50 10.32
C LYS A 397 29.45 3.54 10.28
N SER A 398 29.99 3.85 9.10
CA SER A 398 31.20 4.68 8.94
C SER A 398 31.00 5.92 8.05
N GLN A 399 29.86 6.05 7.36
CA GLN A 399 29.62 7.12 6.41
C GLN A 399 28.41 7.94 6.82
N LEU A 400 28.54 9.26 6.80
CA LEU A 400 27.52 10.23 7.19
C LEU A 400 27.20 11.14 6.00
N ASP A 401 25.92 11.38 5.75
CA ASP A 401 25.49 12.29 4.70
C ASP A 401 25.32 13.72 5.23
N LEU A 402 25.66 14.71 4.39
CA LEU A 402 25.73 16.12 4.79
C LEU A 402 24.39 16.72 5.21
N ASN A 403 23.28 16.19 4.71
CA ASN A 403 21.91 16.60 5.07
C ASN A 403 21.23 15.68 6.09
N ARG A 404 21.97 14.80 6.77
CA ARG A 404 21.40 13.85 7.75
C ARG A 404 21.97 14.05 9.15
N PRO A 405 21.13 13.95 10.20
CA PRO A 405 21.61 13.91 11.57
C PRO A 405 22.24 12.55 11.89
N VAL A 406 23.12 12.52 12.89
CA VAL A 406 23.49 11.27 13.56
C VAL A 406 22.36 10.90 14.51
N VAL A 407 21.74 9.76 14.27
CA VAL A 407 20.61 9.27 15.07
C VAL A 407 21.12 8.32 16.14
N LEU A 408 20.79 8.61 17.40
CA LEU A 408 21.07 7.75 18.55
C LEU A 408 19.76 7.22 19.12
N GLU A 409 19.72 5.94 19.47
CA GLU A 409 18.55 5.32 20.08
C GLU A 409 18.96 4.50 21.31
N GLY A 410 18.28 4.76 22.42
CA GLY A 410 18.39 3.97 23.63
C GLY A 410 17.59 2.68 23.49
N ASN A 411 18.11 1.56 24.00
CA ASN A 411 17.31 0.33 24.09
C ASN A 411 16.06 0.53 24.97
N PHE A 412 16.11 1.46 25.93
CA PHE A 412 15.02 1.85 26.84
C PHE A 412 14.83 3.39 26.93
N PRO A 413 13.69 3.89 27.46
CA PRO A 413 13.43 5.33 27.60
C PRO A 413 14.50 6.06 28.37
N VAL A 414 14.86 7.26 27.88
CA VAL A 414 15.86 8.13 28.49
C VAL A 414 15.17 9.20 29.33
N THR A 415 15.58 9.32 30.59
CA THR A 415 15.01 10.28 31.54
C THR A 415 15.85 11.54 31.65
N ALA A 416 17.17 11.43 31.68
CA ALA A 416 18.09 12.55 31.81
C ALA A 416 19.21 12.49 30.78
N THR A 417 19.73 13.67 30.42
CA THR A 417 20.84 13.85 29.47
C THR A 417 21.81 14.90 29.99
N ASP A 418 23.10 14.57 30.04
CA ASP A 418 24.20 15.46 30.42
C ASP A 418 25.08 15.75 29.19
N THR A 419 24.87 16.91 28.58
CA THR A 419 25.58 17.33 27.37
C THR A 419 27.05 17.66 27.62
N SER A 420 27.48 17.88 28.88
CA SER A 420 28.90 18.14 29.20
C SER A 420 29.80 16.93 28.95
N ARG A 421 29.20 15.75 28.83
CA ARG A 421 29.86 14.45 28.60
C ARG A 421 29.83 14.01 27.15
N ILE A 422 29.36 14.88 26.25
CA ILE A 422 29.25 14.61 24.82
C ILE A 422 30.17 15.59 24.10
N SER A 423 31.09 15.06 23.30
CA SER A 423 31.98 15.88 22.48
C SER A 423 31.97 15.41 21.04
N LEU A 424 31.73 16.35 20.12
CA LEU A 424 31.90 16.16 18.69
C LEU A 424 33.19 16.84 18.25
N LYS A 425 34.04 16.10 17.55
CA LYS A 425 35.31 16.59 17.01
C LYS A 425 35.41 16.30 15.53
N MET A 426 36.17 17.10 14.81
CA MET A 426 36.57 16.84 13.43
C MET A 426 38.09 16.85 13.28
N ASP A 427 38.60 16.04 12.36
CA ASP A 427 40.02 16.03 12.01
C ASP A 427 40.27 17.00 10.85
N ILE A 428 41.00 18.10 11.09
CA ILE A 428 41.55 19.00 10.06
C ILE A 428 43.06 18.85 10.10
N ASP A 429 43.69 18.46 8.98
CA ASP A 429 45.14 18.25 8.90
C ASP A 429 45.73 17.35 10.01
N SER A 430 44.98 16.31 10.42
CA SER A 430 45.30 15.39 11.52
C SER A 430 45.24 15.99 12.94
N ILE A 431 44.74 17.21 13.08
CA ILE A 431 44.49 17.88 14.36
C ILE A 431 42.99 17.84 14.66
N GLN A 432 42.64 17.53 15.92
CA GLN A 432 41.24 17.48 16.36
C GLN A 432 40.73 18.85 16.77
N HIS A 433 39.65 19.30 16.14
CA HIS A 433 38.93 20.51 16.47
C HIS A 433 37.55 20.18 17.04
N ASN A 434 37.14 20.85 18.10
CA ASN A 434 35.78 20.70 18.64
C ASN A 434 34.77 21.35 17.69
N VAL A 435 33.66 20.67 17.45
CA VAL A 435 32.59 21.11 16.55
C VAL A 435 31.34 21.40 17.37
N PRO A 436 30.70 22.58 17.21
CA PRO A 436 29.43 22.84 17.85
C PRO A 436 28.36 21.89 17.29
N TYR A 437 27.53 21.33 18.17
CA TYR A 437 26.45 20.44 17.80
C TYR A 437 25.17 20.80 18.57
N SER A 438 24.03 20.39 18.02
CA SER A 438 22.74 20.43 18.69
C SER A 438 22.23 19.01 18.90
N LEU A 439 21.78 18.72 20.12
CA LEU A 439 21.17 17.46 20.52
C LEU A 439 19.68 17.69 20.74
N THR A 440 18.84 17.10 19.89
CA THR A 440 17.38 17.18 20.01
C THR A 440 16.79 15.80 20.32
N ARG A 441 15.78 15.76 21.18
CA ARG A 441 15.02 14.53 21.48
C ARG A 441 13.81 14.45 20.55
N ASP A 442 13.56 13.28 19.97
CA ASP A 442 12.38 13.02 19.15
C ASP A 442 11.11 13.09 20.03
N SER A 443 10.14 13.91 19.65
CA SER A 443 8.91 14.14 20.41
C SER A 443 7.98 12.92 20.39
N LEU A 444 8.03 12.11 19.35
CA LEU A 444 7.20 10.91 19.17
C LEU A 444 7.91 9.65 19.70
N ARG A 445 9.23 9.68 19.83
CA ARG A 445 10.03 8.54 20.32
C ARG A 445 10.97 8.99 21.45
N PRO A 446 10.59 8.79 22.73
CA PRO A 446 11.38 9.26 23.87
C PRO A 446 12.75 8.57 24.02
N ARG A 447 13.01 7.53 23.24
CA ARG A 447 14.29 6.79 23.16
C ARG A 447 15.26 7.34 22.11
N ARG A 448 14.80 8.20 21.21
CA ARG A 448 15.53 8.62 20.02
C ARG A 448 16.01 10.05 20.13
N PHE A 449 17.26 10.27 19.75
CA PHE A 449 17.95 11.55 19.78
C PHE A 449 18.62 11.81 18.44
N LEU A 450 18.64 13.09 18.04
CA LEU A 450 19.24 13.56 16.80
C LEU A 450 20.37 14.51 17.14
N VAL A 451 21.58 14.15 16.73
CA VAL A 451 22.76 15.02 16.79
C VAL A 451 22.90 15.68 15.43
N THR A 452 22.81 17.01 15.42
CA THR A 452 22.94 17.85 14.22
C THR A 452 24.15 18.77 14.36
N ALA A 453 24.87 18.96 13.27
CA ALA A 453 26.00 19.87 13.17
C ALA A 453 26.10 20.39 11.73
N ALA A 454 26.84 21.48 11.53
CA ALA A 454 27.22 21.93 10.19
C ALA A 454 28.32 20.99 9.66
N TRP A 455 27.92 19.91 8.99
CA TRP A 455 28.84 18.91 8.47
C TRP A 455 29.63 19.49 7.29
N GLU A 456 30.95 19.36 7.34
CA GLU A 456 31.87 19.69 6.24
C GLU A 456 32.10 18.45 5.37
N PRO A 457 32.24 18.62 4.04
CA PRO A 457 32.53 17.51 3.14
C PRO A 457 33.92 16.91 3.40
N GLU A 458 34.10 15.63 3.03
CA GLU A 458 35.37 14.89 3.11
C GLU A 458 36.06 14.89 4.49
N THR A 459 35.28 15.08 5.55
CA THR A 459 35.79 15.33 6.88
C THR A 459 35.51 14.13 7.78
N LYS A 460 36.49 13.78 8.61
CA LYS A 460 36.34 12.73 9.62
C LYS A 460 35.83 13.35 10.91
N TYR A 461 34.69 12.87 11.38
CA TYR A 461 34.06 13.26 12.62
C TYR A 461 34.18 12.15 13.66
N LYS A 462 34.43 12.54 14.91
CA LYS A 462 34.44 11.67 16.08
C LYS A 462 33.44 12.19 17.10
N LEU A 463 32.42 11.38 17.37
CA LEU A 463 31.45 11.64 18.41
C LEU A 463 31.76 10.73 19.59
N ASP A 464 32.28 11.33 20.66
CA ASP A 464 32.55 10.66 21.93
C ASP A 464 31.41 10.97 22.90
N ILE A 465 30.77 9.92 23.40
CA ILE A 465 29.71 9.99 24.39
C ILE A 465 30.19 9.21 25.62
N LEU A 466 30.61 9.94 26.65
CA LEU A 466 31.19 9.34 27.85
C LEU A 466 30.10 8.72 28.76
N PRO A 467 30.46 7.79 29.66
CA PRO A 467 29.51 7.21 30.60
C PRO A 467 28.82 8.30 31.42
N GLY A 468 27.51 8.18 31.57
CA GLY A 468 26.65 9.11 32.30
C GLY A 468 26.01 10.20 31.44
N ALA A 469 26.32 10.27 30.14
CA ALA A 469 25.71 11.26 29.25
C ALA A 469 24.21 11.02 29.04
N PHE A 470 23.76 9.77 29.01
CA PHE A 470 22.34 9.40 28.94
C PHE A 470 21.97 8.50 30.12
N THR A 471 20.89 8.83 30.82
CA THR A 471 20.35 8.03 31.93
C THR A 471 19.05 7.38 31.51
N GLY A 472 18.99 6.05 31.59
CA GLY A 472 17.78 5.27 31.33
C GLY A 472 16.71 5.46 32.40
N TYR A 473 15.52 4.94 32.15
CA TYR A 473 14.39 5.06 33.08
C TYR A 473 14.55 4.31 34.41
N LEU A 474 15.51 3.40 34.52
CA LEU A 474 15.87 2.69 35.74
C LEU A 474 17.02 3.36 36.51
N GLY A 475 17.46 4.55 36.08
CA GLY A 475 18.59 5.26 36.67
C GLY A 475 19.96 4.71 36.28
N ASN A 476 20.01 3.65 35.46
CA ASN A 476 21.23 3.12 34.88
C ASN A 476 21.74 4.01 33.74
N SER A 477 23.05 4.02 33.56
CA SER A 477 23.73 4.77 32.50
C SER A 477 24.25 3.82 31.42
N HIS A 478 24.42 4.36 30.21
CA HIS A 478 25.15 3.68 29.15
C HIS A 478 26.66 3.72 29.46
N ASP A 479 27.40 2.77 28.90
CA ASP A 479 28.86 2.83 28.82
C ASP A 479 29.32 3.70 27.63
N THR A 480 30.60 3.99 27.55
CA THR A 480 31.23 4.84 26.53
C THR A 480 30.83 4.42 25.11
N LEU A 481 30.25 5.35 24.35
CA LEU A 481 29.97 5.17 22.93
C LEU A 481 30.89 6.08 22.13
N LYS A 482 31.70 5.49 21.25
CA LYS A 482 32.58 6.21 20.32
C LYS A 482 32.16 5.90 18.91
N LEU A 483 31.88 6.96 18.15
CA LEU A 483 31.43 6.85 16.77
C LEU A 483 32.38 7.64 15.88
N GLU A 484 32.84 7.00 14.81
CA GLU A 484 33.68 7.64 13.80
C GLU A 484 32.94 7.62 12.46
N TYR A 485 32.75 8.81 11.90
CA TYR A 485 32.06 9.01 10.63
C TYR A 485 32.97 9.73 9.65
N THR A 486 32.87 9.38 8.38
CA THR A 486 33.47 10.17 7.28
C THR A 486 32.35 10.71 6.41
N THR A 487 32.31 12.02 6.23
CA THR A 487 31.36 12.65 5.31
C THR A 487 31.80 12.43 3.86
N ARG A 488 30.83 12.41 2.95
CA ARG A 488 31.13 12.27 1.52
C ARG A 488 31.70 13.57 0.96
N LYS A 489 32.27 13.45 -0.24
CA LYS A 489 32.56 14.61 -1.08
C LYS A 489 31.28 15.36 -1.40
N ALA A 490 31.35 16.68 -1.45
CA ALA A 490 30.23 17.50 -1.92
C ALA A 490 29.84 17.16 -3.37
N ASP A 491 30.82 16.83 -4.22
CA ASP A 491 30.62 16.44 -5.63
C ASP A 491 29.83 15.14 -5.84
N TYR A 492 29.64 14.33 -4.79
CA TYR A 492 28.81 13.15 -4.86
C TYR A 492 27.31 13.49 -4.95
N TYR A 493 26.92 14.62 -4.39
CA TYR A 493 25.53 15.03 -4.29
C TYR A 493 25.12 15.97 -5.42
N GLY A 494 23.83 16.04 -5.70
CA GLY A 494 23.24 17.13 -6.47
C GLY A 494 22.44 18.08 -5.58
N ASN A 495 22.23 19.31 -6.04
CA ASN A 495 21.31 20.25 -5.40
C ASN A 495 20.13 20.51 -6.34
N LEU A 496 18.98 20.76 -5.74
CA LEU A 496 17.77 21.08 -6.48
C LEU A 496 17.12 22.31 -5.89
N TYR A 497 16.77 23.23 -6.78
CA TYR A 497 16.10 24.45 -6.47
C TYR A 497 14.77 24.51 -7.23
N LEU A 498 13.68 24.64 -6.48
CA LEU A 498 12.32 24.54 -6.99
C LEU A 498 11.60 25.87 -6.76
N ASN A 499 11.37 26.59 -7.84
CA ASN A 499 10.52 27.78 -7.83
C ASN A 499 9.05 27.35 -7.91
N VAL A 500 8.31 27.52 -6.83
CA VAL A 500 6.90 27.14 -6.73
C VAL A 500 6.02 28.38 -6.87
N THR A 501 5.11 28.37 -7.84
CA THR A 501 4.12 29.42 -8.10
C THR A 501 2.70 28.89 -8.06
N GLY A 502 1.70 29.76 -7.94
CA GLY A 502 0.29 29.38 -7.89
C GLY A 502 -0.15 28.88 -6.51
N VAL A 503 0.58 29.26 -5.46
CA VAL A 503 0.29 28.80 -4.09
C VAL A 503 -0.84 29.63 -3.49
N GLU A 504 -2.02 29.04 -3.41
CA GLU A 504 -3.17 29.57 -2.69
C GLU A 504 -3.37 28.80 -1.38
N GLY A 505 -3.35 29.50 -0.23
CA GLY A 505 -3.52 28.85 1.07
C GLY A 505 -2.27 28.08 1.52
N GLN A 506 -2.46 27.03 2.32
CA GLN A 506 -1.37 26.19 2.82
C GLN A 506 -1.17 24.99 1.89
N VAL A 507 0.06 24.80 1.42
CA VAL A 507 0.42 23.70 0.52
C VAL A 507 1.56 22.90 1.13
N ILE A 508 1.45 21.58 1.10
CA ILE A 508 2.52 20.68 1.51
C ILE A 508 3.24 20.20 0.25
N VAL A 509 4.50 20.60 0.09
CA VAL A 509 5.37 20.14 -0.98
C VAL A 509 6.20 18.97 -0.49
N GLN A 510 5.98 17.81 -1.10
CA GLN A 510 6.68 16.57 -0.80
C GLN A 510 7.62 16.19 -1.94
N MET A 511 8.85 15.86 -1.58
CA MET A 511 9.82 15.18 -2.43
C MET A 511 9.73 13.68 -2.13
N LEU A 512 9.36 12.91 -3.14
CA LEU A 512 9.14 11.48 -3.07
C LEU A 512 10.28 10.72 -3.78
N GLY A 513 10.61 9.55 -3.26
CA GLY A 513 11.39 8.56 -4.01
C GLY A 513 10.54 7.85 -5.06
N THR A 514 11.16 7.02 -5.90
CA THR A 514 10.45 6.28 -6.95
C THR A 514 9.48 5.23 -6.41
N SER A 515 9.66 4.77 -5.16
CA SER A 515 8.70 3.87 -4.50
C SER A 515 7.56 4.61 -3.80
N GLY A 516 7.49 5.95 -3.89
CA GLY A 516 6.44 6.78 -3.29
C GLY A 516 6.68 7.15 -1.82
N GLU A 517 7.83 6.77 -1.25
CA GLU A 517 8.23 7.18 0.09
C GLU A 517 8.57 8.68 0.14
N VAL A 518 8.09 9.37 1.17
CA VAL A 518 8.42 10.79 1.39
C VAL A 518 9.86 10.89 1.87
N LEU A 519 10.73 11.51 1.05
CA LEU A 519 12.13 11.76 1.36
C LEU A 519 12.30 13.05 2.18
N GLN A 520 11.52 14.07 1.83
CA GLN A 520 11.47 15.37 2.50
C GLN A 520 10.11 16.03 2.22
N GLU A 521 9.64 16.84 3.16
CA GLU A 521 8.43 17.65 3.00
C GLU A 521 8.67 19.07 3.53
N LYS A 522 7.96 20.03 2.95
CA LYS A 522 7.97 21.44 3.35
C LYS A 522 6.56 21.99 3.23
N VAL A 523 6.13 22.74 4.24
CA VAL A 523 4.84 23.46 4.22
C VAL A 523 5.10 24.89 3.77
N ILE A 524 4.34 25.36 2.79
CA ILE A 524 4.43 26.71 2.21
C ILE A 524 3.06 27.37 2.23
N ALA A 525 3.03 28.71 2.29
CA ALA A 525 1.79 29.49 2.36
C ALA A 525 1.70 30.58 1.26
N SER A 526 2.71 30.67 0.42
CA SER A 526 2.81 31.60 -0.71
C SER A 526 3.87 31.10 -1.68
N ASP A 527 3.88 31.67 -2.88
CA ASP A 527 4.93 31.45 -3.87
C ASP A 527 6.31 31.61 -3.24
N THR A 528 7.19 30.63 -3.46
CA THR A 528 8.49 30.58 -2.80
C THR A 528 9.49 29.74 -3.58
N TYR A 529 10.75 30.01 -3.32
CA TYR A 529 11.87 29.21 -3.79
C TYR A 529 12.24 28.17 -2.73
N LEU A 530 12.23 26.89 -3.09
CA LEU A 530 12.53 25.78 -2.20
C LEU A 530 13.88 25.14 -2.55
N GLU A 531 14.76 25.07 -1.57
CA GLU A 531 16.12 24.55 -1.75
C GLU A 531 16.27 23.15 -1.14
N PHE A 532 16.76 22.20 -1.94
CA PHE A 532 17.01 20.82 -1.54
C PHE A 532 18.46 20.48 -1.83
N GLU A 533 19.30 20.60 -0.81
CA GLU A 533 20.75 20.41 -0.91
C GLU A 533 21.20 19.00 -0.51
N TYR A 534 22.36 18.61 -1.04
CA TYR A 534 23.02 17.34 -0.75
C TYR A 534 22.15 16.10 -1.05
N LEU A 535 21.42 16.14 -2.16
CA LEU A 535 20.57 15.03 -2.60
C LEU A 535 21.42 13.91 -3.19
N HIS A 536 21.04 12.67 -2.87
CA HIS A 536 21.67 11.50 -3.48
C HIS A 536 21.30 11.44 -4.97
N PRO A 537 22.25 11.05 -5.86
CA PRO A 537 21.94 10.83 -7.26
C PRO A 537 20.86 9.76 -7.42
N GLY A 538 19.85 10.05 -8.23
CA GLY A 538 18.69 9.18 -8.38
C GLY A 538 17.48 9.92 -8.95
N LYS A 539 16.41 9.17 -9.21
CA LYS A 539 15.14 9.72 -9.66
C LYS A 539 14.27 10.09 -8.45
N ILE A 540 13.64 11.24 -8.51
CA ILE A 540 12.69 11.74 -7.52
C ILE A 540 11.43 12.29 -8.20
N ILE A 541 10.35 12.38 -7.43
CA ILE A 541 9.05 12.90 -7.88
C ILE A 541 8.62 13.99 -6.89
N PHE A 542 7.99 15.06 -7.37
CA PHE A 542 7.38 16.06 -6.49
C PHE A 542 5.86 15.94 -6.49
N ARG A 543 5.29 16.08 -5.29
CA ARG A 543 3.85 16.09 -5.04
C ARG A 543 3.49 17.29 -4.15
N ALA A 544 2.47 18.02 -4.52
CA ALA A 544 1.88 19.12 -3.76
C ALA A 544 0.52 18.67 -3.25
N ILE A 545 0.21 19.01 -2.00
CA ILE A 545 -1.07 18.75 -1.36
C ILE A 545 -1.68 20.08 -0.98
N ASP A 546 -2.95 20.29 -1.35
CA ASP A 546 -3.77 21.42 -0.93
C ASP A 546 -4.29 21.17 0.49
N ASP A 547 -3.54 21.64 1.49
CA ASP A 547 -3.85 21.47 2.91
C ASP A 547 -4.87 22.53 3.34
N ARG A 548 -6.13 22.20 3.10
CA ARG A 548 -7.26 23.13 3.26
C ARG A 548 -7.59 23.37 4.73
N ASN A 549 -7.18 22.48 5.63
CA ASN A 549 -7.41 22.62 7.06
C ASN A 549 -6.18 23.17 7.82
N GLY A 550 -5.01 23.23 7.18
CA GLY A 550 -3.77 23.80 7.71
C GLY A 550 -3.11 22.96 8.80
N ASN A 551 -3.30 21.64 8.79
CA ASN A 551 -2.78 20.74 9.83
C ASN A 551 -1.38 20.16 9.51
N GLY A 552 -0.84 20.46 8.33
CA GLY A 552 0.47 20.01 7.85
C GLY A 552 0.51 18.54 7.45
N LYS A 553 -0.63 17.91 7.15
CA LYS A 553 -0.76 16.53 6.68
C LYS A 553 -1.80 16.46 5.56
N TRP A 554 -1.77 15.36 4.79
CA TRP A 554 -2.85 15.08 3.85
C TRP A 554 -4.02 14.44 4.59
N ASP A 555 -5.21 15.01 4.43
CA ASP A 555 -6.44 14.45 4.97
C ASP A 555 -7.28 13.71 3.92
N THR A 556 -7.79 12.55 4.35
CA THR A 556 -8.75 11.77 3.57
C THR A 556 -10.14 12.40 3.58
N GLY A 557 -11.05 11.88 2.76
CA GLY A 557 -12.44 12.33 2.70
C GLY A 557 -13.33 11.73 3.78
N HIS A 558 -14.56 12.22 3.86
CA HIS A 558 -15.63 11.67 4.68
C HIS A 558 -16.96 11.73 3.91
N TYR A 559 -17.51 10.56 3.58
CA TYR A 559 -18.66 10.41 2.70
C TYR A 559 -19.95 11.00 3.30
N LEU A 560 -20.36 10.59 4.50
CA LEU A 560 -21.59 11.11 5.12
C LEU A 560 -21.55 12.63 5.38
N GLN A 561 -20.37 13.20 5.59
CA GLN A 561 -20.17 14.64 5.74
C GLN A 561 -20.01 15.37 4.39
N LYS A 562 -19.97 14.64 3.28
CA LYS A 562 -19.73 15.15 1.91
C LYS A 562 -18.41 15.90 1.79
N ILE A 563 -17.40 15.43 2.48
CA ILE A 563 -16.04 15.98 2.43
C ILE A 563 -15.24 15.14 1.43
N GLN A 564 -14.80 15.77 0.35
CA GLN A 564 -13.83 15.19 -0.58
C GLN A 564 -12.42 15.23 0.03
N PRO A 565 -11.55 14.24 -0.25
CA PRO A 565 -10.16 14.23 0.20
C PRO A 565 -9.41 15.46 -0.30
N GLU A 566 -8.31 15.81 0.38
CA GLU A 566 -7.47 16.91 -0.05
C GLU A 566 -6.84 16.69 -1.42
N ARG A 567 -6.76 17.78 -2.18
CA ARG A 567 -6.34 17.74 -3.58
C ARG A 567 -4.84 17.55 -3.65
N VAL A 568 -4.43 16.85 -4.70
CA VAL A 568 -3.03 16.52 -4.96
C VAL A 568 -2.68 16.96 -6.37
N HIS A 569 -1.50 17.55 -6.53
CA HIS A 569 -0.92 17.93 -7.81
C HIS A 569 0.50 17.39 -7.92
N TYR A 570 0.86 16.76 -9.04
CA TYR A 570 2.21 16.23 -9.26
C TYR A 570 3.02 17.15 -10.17
N TYR A 571 4.33 17.18 -9.94
CA TYR A 571 5.22 17.73 -10.95
C TYR A 571 5.24 16.79 -12.17
N ARG A 572 5.11 17.35 -13.37
CA ARG A 572 4.81 16.59 -14.60
C ARG A 572 5.85 15.53 -14.95
N GLU A 573 7.11 15.73 -14.58
CA GLU A 573 8.22 14.84 -14.96
C GLU A 573 8.95 14.29 -13.75
N GLN A 574 9.54 13.11 -13.89
CA GLN A 574 10.49 12.61 -12.90
C GLN A 574 11.79 13.41 -13.01
N VAL A 575 12.33 13.84 -11.87
CA VAL A 575 13.58 14.61 -11.85
C VAL A 575 14.74 13.66 -11.59
N ASN A 576 15.72 13.66 -12.49
CA ASN A 576 16.93 12.86 -12.34
C ASN A 576 18.05 13.69 -11.71
N VAL A 577 18.27 13.53 -10.41
CA VAL A 577 19.36 14.17 -9.66
C VAL A 577 20.68 13.50 -10.05
N ARG A 578 21.65 14.31 -10.49
CA ARG A 578 23.00 13.86 -10.82
C ARG A 578 24.00 14.41 -9.81
N ALA A 579 25.06 13.64 -9.59
CA ALA A 579 26.18 14.07 -8.76
C ALA A 579 26.84 15.34 -9.35
N ASN A 580 27.19 16.30 -8.49
CA ASN A 580 27.83 17.57 -8.82
C ASN A 580 27.02 18.47 -9.78
N TRP A 581 25.69 18.40 -9.73
CA TRP A 581 24.80 19.21 -10.56
C TRP A 581 23.85 20.03 -9.68
N ASP A 582 23.61 21.26 -10.10
CA ASP A 582 22.54 22.12 -9.61
C ASP A 582 21.38 22.09 -10.61
N ILE A 583 20.19 21.76 -10.14
CA ILE A 583 18.99 21.62 -10.96
C ILE A 583 18.00 22.71 -10.55
N GLU A 584 17.62 23.58 -11.47
CA GLU A 584 16.58 24.57 -11.26
C GLU A 584 15.29 24.13 -11.97
N LEU A 585 14.18 24.12 -11.24
CA LEU A 585 12.86 23.76 -11.75
C LEU A 585 11.86 24.87 -11.45
N ASN A 586 10.90 25.06 -12.35
CA ASN A 586 9.74 25.91 -12.14
C ASN A 586 8.50 25.02 -12.08
N TRP A 587 7.70 25.18 -11.03
CA TRP A 587 6.48 24.44 -10.85
C TRP A 587 5.32 25.37 -10.53
N ASP A 588 4.45 25.53 -11.53
CA ASP A 588 3.18 26.19 -11.37
C ASP A 588 2.14 25.20 -10.86
N ILE A 589 1.66 25.42 -9.64
CA ILE A 589 0.67 24.56 -9.00
C ILE A 589 -0.71 25.07 -9.37
N ASP A 590 -1.47 24.22 -10.06
CA ASP A 590 -2.87 24.42 -10.33
C ASP A 590 -3.63 23.15 -9.93
N PHE A 591 -4.35 23.22 -8.80
CA PHE A 591 -5.11 22.08 -8.30
C PHE A 591 -6.38 21.78 -9.12
N GLU A 592 -6.74 22.63 -10.08
CA GLU A 592 -7.80 22.35 -11.05
C GLU A 592 -7.28 21.51 -12.24
N VAL A 593 -5.96 21.59 -12.52
CA VAL A 593 -5.31 20.82 -13.60
C VAL A 593 -4.60 19.61 -13.00
N GLU A 594 -5.24 18.45 -13.08
CA GLU A 594 -4.67 17.22 -12.53
C GLU A 594 -3.56 16.65 -13.42
N THR A 595 -2.36 16.56 -12.86
CA THR A 595 -1.20 15.89 -13.45
C THR A 595 -1.00 14.53 -12.80
N VAL A 596 -0.94 13.47 -13.61
CA VAL A 596 -0.66 12.10 -13.13
C VAL A 596 0.87 11.92 -13.08
N PRO A 597 1.42 11.29 -12.03
CA PRO A 597 2.84 10.97 -12.01
C PRO A 597 3.20 10.06 -13.19
N VAL A 598 4.24 10.42 -13.95
CA VAL A 598 4.80 9.54 -14.98
C VAL A 598 5.25 8.25 -14.31
N GLN A 599 4.59 7.14 -14.62
CA GLN A 599 4.99 5.82 -14.12
C GLN A 599 6.38 5.47 -14.66
N ALA A 600 7.21 4.85 -13.82
CA ALA A 600 8.48 4.32 -14.28
C ALA A 600 8.21 3.12 -15.18
N GLU A 601 8.46 3.25 -16.49
CA GLU A 601 8.64 2.11 -17.41
C GLU A 601 9.78 1.19 -16.96
#